data_AF-A0AAE3I4Y2-F1
#
_entry.id   AF-A0AAE3I4Y2-F1
#
_cell.length_a   1.000
_cell.length_b   1.000
_cell.length_c   1.000
_cell.angle_alpha   90.00
_cell.angle_beta   90.00
_cell.angle_gamma   90.00
#
_symmetry.space_group_name_H-M   'P 1'
#
loop_
_entity.id
_entity.type
_entity.pdbx_description
1 polymer ?
#
loop_
_entity_poly.entity_id
_entity_poly.type
_entity_poly.pdbx_seq_one_letter_code
_entity_poly.pdbx_strand_id
1 'polypeptide(L)'
;MGTKATKFFRIATEGATSDGRVIDRNMLVQMAKNYDPKTYSARINMEHIRGYSPAGPFKAYGDVVALKAEEQDGKMGLYAQLDPTDELVALTKARQKIFSSMEVQPSFADTKEAYLVGLAVTDNPASLGCEVLQFNATAKVNPLAARKQDPDNLFTEAVEVDLDFTPEQPGATAGLADSIKRLFSRQAKAETGNDARFSDVQDAVQIIATQVQSLGDQFTAGLNTINNQLAEFKAQADERDKAFNTLKHGLENTPAFSARPPATGGGGTADIKTDC
;
A
#
# COMPACT_ATOMS: atom_id res chain seq x y z
N MET A 1 9.10 0.31 -38.82
CA MET A 1 8.53 -0.97 -38.36
C MET A 1 8.11 -0.76 -36.90
N GLY A 2 6.88 -0.94 -36.44
CA GLY A 2 5.62 -1.32 -37.08
C GLY A 2 4.44 -0.62 -36.38
N THR A 3 3.36 -0.45 -37.12
CA THR A 3 2.06 0.07 -36.66
C THR A 3 1.47 -0.87 -35.60
N LYS A 4 1.58 -0.53 -34.31
CA LYS A 4 1.10 -1.42 -33.24
C LYS A 4 0.54 -0.70 -31.99
N ALA A 5 -0.23 0.37 -32.16
CA ALA A 5 -1.14 0.80 -31.10
C ALA A 5 -2.35 1.51 -31.69
N THR A 6 -3.52 0.86 -31.65
CA THR A 6 -4.80 1.48 -32.08
C THR A 6 -5.82 1.54 -30.94
N LYS A 7 -5.64 0.75 -29.87
CA LYS A 7 -6.59 0.67 -28.76
C LYS A 7 -6.22 1.64 -27.65
N PHE A 8 -7.21 2.37 -27.18
CA PHE A 8 -7.18 3.14 -25.96
C PHE A 8 -7.70 2.28 -24.80
N PHE A 9 -7.01 2.31 -23.67
CA PHE A 9 -7.37 1.60 -22.44
C PHE A 9 -7.76 2.61 -21.37
N ARG A 10 -8.84 2.37 -20.63
CA ARG A 10 -9.20 3.24 -19.49
C ARG A 10 -8.20 3.05 -18.37
N ILE A 11 -7.47 4.10 -18.01
CA ILE A 11 -6.43 4.09 -16.98
C ILE A 11 -6.85 4.76 -15.67
N ALA A 12 -7.93 5.56 -15.66
CA ALA A 12 -8.67 5.91 -14.44
C ALA A 12 -10.08 6.44 -14.77
N THR A 13 -10.89 6.53 -13.72
CA THR A 13 -12.18 7.22 -13.69
C THR A 13 -12.14 8.28 -12.57
N GLU A 14 -12.86 9.39 -12.75
CA GLU A 14 -13.03 10.41 -11.72
C GLU A 14 -13.66 9.85 -10.42
N GLY A 15 -13.38 10.50 -9.30
CA GLY A 15 -13.90 10.13 -7.98
C GLY A 15 -12.82 9.66 -7.01
N ALA A 16 -13.25 8.98 -5.95
CA ALA A 16 -12.37 8.48 -4.90
C ALA A 16 -11.41 7.40 -5.40
N THR A 17 -10.22 7.36 -4.82
CA THR A 17 -9.17 6.36 -5.09
C THR A 17 -8.94 5.50 -3.86
N SER A 18 -8.31 4.34 -4.04
CA SER A 18 -8.07 3.39 -2.94
C SER A 18 -7.05 3.89 -1.90
N ASP A 19 -6.29 4.93 -2.20
CA ASP A 19 -5.33 5.55 -1.28
C ASP A 19 -5.85 6.84 -0.62
N GLY A 20 -7.13 7.14 -0.78
CA GLY A 20 -7.80 8.27 -0.12
C GLY A 20 -7.71 9.60 -0.87
N ARG A 21 -7.10 9.65 -2.06
CA ARG A 21 -7.15 10.83 -2.93
C ARG A 21 -8.44 10.88 -3.74
N VAL A 22 -8.74 12.05 -4.31
CA VAL A 22 -9.85 12.26 -5.24
C VAL A 22 -9.28 12.64 -6.60
N ILE A 23 -9.78 11.99 -7.66
CA ILE A 23 -9.50 12.33 -9.05
C ILE A 23 -10.61 13.26 -9.52
N ASP A 24 -10.27 14.53 -9.72
CA ASP A 24 -11.20 15.53 -10.23
C ASP A 24 -11.44 15.35 -11.74
N ARG A 25 -12.68 15.58 -12.20
CA ARG A 25 -13.06 15.62 -13.63
C ARG A 25 -12.06 16.43 -14.46
N ASN A 26 -11.79 17.64 -13.98
CA ASN A 26 -10.94 18.61 -14.66
C ASN A 26 -9.51 18.12 -14.80
N MET A 27 -9.01 17.33 -13.84
CA MET A 27 -7.68 16.75 -13.90
C MET A 27 -7.55 15.82 -15.11
N LEU A 28 -8.56 14.96 -15.35
CA LEU A 28 -8.59 14.04 -16.48
C LEU A 28 -8.69 14.78 -17.82
N VAL A 29 -9.56 15.78 -17.89
CA VAL A 29 -9.75 16.60 -19.09
C VAL A 29 -8.47 17.39 -19.44
N GLN A 30 -7.83 18.00 -18.44
CA GLN A 30 -6.57 18.72 -18.63
C GLN A 30 -5.45 17.80 -19.11
N MET A 31 -5.30 16.62 -18.49
CA MET A 31 -4.31 15.64 -18.93
C MET A 31 -4.53 15.21 -20.38
N ALA A 32 -5.76 14.88 -20.76
CA ALA A 32 -6.07 14.51 -22.14
C ALA A 32 -5.81 15.63 -23.15
N LYS A 33 -6.17 16.87 -22.79
CA LYS A 33 -5.99 18.05 -23.64
C LYS A 33 -4.51 18.39 -23.86
N ASN A 34 -3.69 18.28 -22.81
CA ASN A 34 -2.33 18.82 -22.80
C ASN A 34 -1.26 17.80 -23.17
N TYR A 35 -1.57 16.51 -23.14
CA TYR A 35 -0.57 15.47 -23.29
C TYR A 35 0.04 15.46 -24.70
N ASP A 36 1.35 15.70 -24.75
CA ASP A 36 2.16 15.57 -25.96
C ASP A 36 3.47 14.86 -25.60
N PRO A 37 3.71 13.63 -26.11
CA PRO A 37 4.97 12.91 -25.89
C PRO A 37 6.23 13.69 -26.29
N LYS A 38 6.11 14.68 -27.18
CA LYS A 38 7.22 15.57 -27.56
C LYS A 38 7.57 16.60 -26.47
N THR A 39 6.59 17.01 -25.68
CA THR A 39 6.79 17.91 -24.53
C THR A 39 7.35 17.12 -23.36
N TYR A 40 6.68 16.03 -23.00
CA TYR A 40 7.16 15.08 -22.00
C TYR A 40 6.49 13.73 -22.22
N SER A 41 7.32 12.69 -22.42
CA SER A 41 6.85 11.32 -22.64
C SER A 41 6.71 10.57 -21.32
N ALA A 42 5.50 10.06 -21.06
CA ALA A 42 5.22 9.24 -19.90
C ALA A 42 5.64 7.79 -20.18
N ARG A 43 6.67 7.34 -19.45
CA ARG A 43 7.17 5.96 -19.51
C ARG A 43 6.26 5.03 -18.70
N ILE A 44 6.18 3.77 -19.12
CA ILE A 44 5.53 2.70 -18.37
C ILE A 44 6.52 2.09 -17.38
N ASN A 45 6.26 2.22 -16.07
CA ASN A 45 7.13 1.76 -14.99
C ASN A 45 6.55 0.51 -14.29
N MET A 46 7.40 -0.27 -13.64
CA MET A 46 6.97 -1.35 -12.75
C MET A 46 6.71 -0.79 -11.35
N GLU A 47 5.48 -0.92 -10.82
CA GLU A 47 5.13 -0.54 -9.43
C GLU A 47 5.53 0.90 -9.02
N HIS A 48 5.42 1.87 -9.94
CA HIS A 48 5.86 3.26 -9.73
C HIS A 48 7.36 3.45 -9.44
N ILE A 49 8.19 2.42 -9.65
CA ILE A 49 9.63 2.48 -9.42
C ILE A 49 10.34 2.80 -10.74
N ARG A 50 11.05 3.93 -10.78
CA ARG A 50 11.93 4.32 -11.88
C ARG A 50 13.32 3.71 -11.65
N GLY A 51 13.61 2.61 -12.35
CA GLY A 51 14.94 1.99 -12.28
C GLY A 51 16.03 2.91 -12.82
N TYR A 52 17.18 2.92 -12.15
CA TYR A 52 18.37 3.65 -12.60
C TYR A 52 19.12 2.92 -13.73
N SER A 53 18.92 1.61 -13.85
CA SER A 53 19.56 0.75 -14.84
C SER A 53 18.57 0.37 -15.94
N PRO A 54 19.00 0.27 -17.21
CA PRO A 54 18.17 -0.28 -18.27
C PRO A 54 17.93 -1.80 -18.12
N ALA A 55 18.61 -2.45 -17.16
CA ALA A 55 18.48 -3.87 -16.85
C ALA A 55 17.74 -4.11 -15.52
N GLY A 56 17.18 -5.31 -15.36
CA GLY A 56 16.45 -5.73 -14.16
C GLY A 56 14.94 -5.49 -14.21
N PRO A 57 14.23 -5.75 -13.10
CA PRO A 57 12.76 -5.76 -13.06
C PRO A 57 12.10 -4.36 -13.03
N PHE A 58 12.88 -3.30 -12.82
CA PHE A 58 12.38 -1.91 -12.72
C PHE A 58 12.77 -1.03 -13.90
N LYS A 59 13.13 -1.64 -15.03
CA LYS A 59 13.32 -0.91 -16.29
C LYS A 59 11.97 -0.40 -16.83
N ALA A 60 12.02 0.47 -17.83
CA ALA A 60 10.82 0.94 -18.51
C ALA A 60 10.23 -0.14 -19.43
N TYR A 61 8.92 -0.35 -19.33
CA TYR A 61 8.15 -1.40 -19.99
C TYR A 61 7.35 -0.93 -21.21
N GLY A 62 7.51 0.34 -21.60
CA GLY A 62 6.88 0.93 -22.77
C GLY A 62 6.65 2.42 -22.58
N ASP A 63 5.78 2.96 -23.43
CA ASP A 63 5.46 4.38 -23.52
C ASP A 63 3.96 4.62 -23.62
N VAL A 64 3.49 5.76 -23.11
CA VAL A 64 2.17 6.29 -23.42
C VAL A 64 2.28 7.15 -24.68
N VAL A 65 1.44 6.87 -25.67
CA VAL A 65 1.50 7.50 -27.00
C VAL A 65 0.49 8.62 -27.15
N ALA A 66 -0.69 8.46 -26.56
CA ALA A 66 -1.76 9.44 -26.61
C ALA A 66 -2.70 9.28 -25.42
N LEU A 67 -3.37 10.38 -25.05
CA LEU A 67 -4.45 10.39 -24.07
C LEU A 67 -5.73 10.91 -24.70
N LYS A 68 -6.86 10.44 -24.19
CA LYS A 68 -8.18 11.05 -24.41
C LYS A 68 -9.01 10.95 -23.14
N ALA A 69 -9.91 11.90 -22.96
CA ALA A 69 -10.90 11.89 -21.88
C ALA A 69 -12.29 11.68 -22.49
N GLU A 70 -13.03 10.72 -21.98
CA GLU A 70 -14.38 10.40 -22.44
C GLU A 70 -15.29 10.16 -21.24
N GLU A 71 -16.53 10.64 -21.34
CA GLU A 71 -17.55 10.41 -20.33
C GLU A 71 -18.28 9.09 -20.63
N GLN A 72 -18.36 8.21 -19.64
CA GLN A 72 -19.06 6.94 -19.72
C GLN A 72 -19.80 6.71 -18.40
N ASP A 73 -21.08 6.35 -18.50
CA ASP A 73 -21.95 6.10 -17.34
C ASP A 73 -21.99 7.28 -16.33
N GLY A 74 -21.95 8.51 -16.84
CA GLY A 74 -21.99 9.75 -16.03
C GLY A 74 -20.69 10.13 -15.33
N LYS A 75 -19.61 9.35 -15.55
CA LYS A 75 -18.28 9.62 -15.02
C LYS A 75 -17.25 9.86 -16.11
N MET A 76 -16.37 10.82 -15.88
CA MET A 76 -15.22 11.07 -16.75
C MET A 76 -14.16 9.99 -16.58
N GLY A 77 -13.75 9.35 -17.68
CA GLY A 77 -12.65 8.41 -17.74
C GLY A 77 -11.47 8.96 -18.54
N LEU A 78 -10.26 8.67 -18.10
CA LEU A 78 -9.04 8.91 -18.89
C LEU A 78 -8.61 7.62 -19.55
N TYR A 79 -8.34 7.71 -20.85
CA TYR A 79 -7.91 6.59 -21.65
C TYR A 79 -6.53 6.87 -22.27
N ALA A 80 -5.68 5.85 -22.26
CA ALA A 80 -4.34 5.92 -22.80
C ALA A 80 -4.14 4.92 -23.94
N GLN A 81 -3.49 5.38 -25.00
CA GLN A 81 -2.90 4.52 -26.01
C GLN A 81 -1.46 4.19 -25.59
N LEU A 82 -1.10 2.91 -25.62
CA LEU A 82 0.15 2.41 -25.08
C LEU A 82 0.99 1.75 -26.19
N ASP A 83 2.31 1.94 -26.12
CA ASP A 83 3.32 1.21 -26.89
C ASP A 83 4.12 0.32 -25.93
N PRO A 84 3.63 -0.91 -25.65
CA PRO A 84 4.25 -1.81 -24.68
C PRO A 84 5.46 -2.53 -25.28
N THR A 85 6.47 -2.79 -24.46
CA THR A 85 7.55 -3.73 -24.79
C THR A 85 7.03 -5.17 -24.87
N ASP A 86 7.75 -6.04 -25.58
CA ASP A 86 7.42 -7.48 -25.66
C ASP A 86 7.37 -8.15 -24.28
N GLU A 87 8.18 -7.69 -23.33
CA GLU A 87 8.17 -8.20 -21.96
C GLU A 87 6.90 -7.82 -21.20
N LEU A 88 6.38 -6.61 -21.39
CA LEU A 88 5.09 -6.22 -20.81
C LEU A 88 3.94 -7.05 -21.40
N VAL A 89 4.00 -7.31 -22.72
CA VAL A 89 3.05 -8.22 -23.36
C VAL A 89 3.16 -9.64 -22.79
N ALA A 90 4.37 -10.12 -22.47
CA ALA A 90 4.56 -11.41 -21.84
C ALA A 90 4.00 -11.46 -20.40
N LEU A 91 4.24 -10.43 -19.59
CA LEU A 91 3.71 -10.32 -18.22
C LEU A 91 2.17 -10.34 -18.22
N THR A 92 1.55 -9.56 -19.09
CA THR A 92 0.08 -9.51 -19.19
C THR A 92 -0.52 -10.85 -19.64
N LYS A 93 0.13 -11.57 -20.56
CA LYS A 93 -0.25 -12.95 -20.93
C LYS A 93 -0.10 -13.94 -19.76
N ALA A 94 0.95 -13.78 -18.96
CA ALA A 94 1.14 -14.53 -17.72
C ALA A 94 0.22 -14.05 -16.57
N ARG A 95 -0.63 -13.05 -16.83
CA ARG A 95 -1.56 -12.44 -15.87
C ARG A 95 -0.85 -11.87 -14.65
N GLN A 96 0.31 -11.25 -14.87
CA GLN A 96 1.07 -10.49 -13.88
C GLN A 96 1.06 -9.01 -14.28
N LYS A 97 0.91 -8.11 -13.30
CA LYS A 97 0.99 -6.65 -13.49
C LYS A 97 0.00 -6.14 -14.53
N ILE A 98 -1.24 -6.60 -14.41
CA ILE A 98 -2.27 -6.43 -15.44
C ILE A 98 -3.07 -5.14 -15.30
N PHE A 99 -2.87 -4.37 -14.23
CA PHE A 99 -3.53 -3.08 -14.02
C PHE A 99 -2.57 -1.93 -14.24
N SER A 100 -3.14 -0.78 -14.60
CA SER A 100 -2.42 0.48 -14.71
C SER A 100 -2.69 1.39 -13.53
N SER A 101 -1.72 2.20 -13.15
CA SER A 101 -1.87 3.27 -12.15
C SER A 101 -1.16 4.53 -12.62
N MET A 102 -1.86 5.67 -12.65
CA MET A 102 -1.34 6.90 -13.24
C MET A 102 -0.46 7.72 -12.28
N GLU A 103 0.62 8.29 -12.82
CA GLU A 103 1.46 9.27 -12.12
C GLU A 103 1.09 10.67 -12.63
N VAL A 104 0.33 11.42 -11.83
CA VAL A 104 -0.17 12.74 -12.20
C VAL A 104 0.65 13.83 -11.54
N GLN A 105 1.06 14.82 -12.32
CA GLN A 105 1.58 16.09 -11.83
C GLN A 105 0.48 17.15 -11.95
N PRO A 106 -0.12 17.64 -10.84
CA PRO A 106 -1.26 18.55 -10.89
C PRO A 106 -0.99 19.92 -11.53
N SER A 107 0.28 20.35 -11.51
CA SER A 107 0.73 21.60 -12.13
C SER A 107 2.04 21.33 -12.86
N PHE A 108 2.00 21.25 -14.19
CA PHE A 108 3.13 20.84 -15.03
C PHE A 108 3.65 21.99 -15.93
N ALA A 109 4.98 22.15 -15.98
CA ALA A 109 5.71 23.03 -16.91
C ALA A 109 5.05 24.40 -17.17
N ASP A 110 4.92 25.22 -16.12
CA ASP A 110 4.30 26.56 -16.12
C ASP A 110 2.82 26.65 -16.55
N THR A 111 2.20 25.57 -17.05
CA THR A 111 0.80 25.56 -17.48
C THR A 111 -0.19 25.64 -16.31
N LYS A 112 0.24 25.22 -15.11
CA LYS A 112 -0.60 25.05 -13.92
C LYS A 112 -1.80 24.11 -14.14
N GLU A 113 -1.75 23.30 -15.19
CA GLU A 113 -2.74 22.27 -15.51
C GLU A 113 -2.14 20.88 -15.25
N ALA A 114 -3.02 19.91 -15.00
CA ALA A 114 -2.61 18.54 -14.71
C ALA A 114 -2.00 17.85 -15.95
N TYR A 115 -0.96 17.04 -15.71
CA TYR A 115 -0.25 16.30 -16.76
C TYR A 115 0.13 14.89 -16.30
N LEU A 116 0.10 13.94 -17.24
CA LEU A 116 0.54 12.56 -16.99
C LEU A 116 2.07 12.46 -17.13
N VAL A 117 2.77 12.21 -16.02
CA VAL A 117 4.25 12.16 -15.98
C VAL A 117 4.82 10.74 -15.91
N GLY A 118 3.94 9.74 -15.85
CA GLY A 118 4.29 8.33 -15.85
C GLY A 118 3.04 7.45 -15.75
N LEU A 119 3.20 6.17 -16.10
CA LEU A 119 2.16 5.16 -15.93
C LEU A 119 2.80 3.92 -15.31
N ALA A 120 2.28 3.41 -14.21
CA ALA A 120 2.78 2.16 -13.64
C ALA A 120 1.93 0.97 -14.08
N VAL A 121 2.57 -0.18 -14.24
CA VAL A 121 1.92 -1.49 -14.26
C VAL A 121 2.04 -2.12 -12.88
N THR A 122 0.93 -2.60 -12.35
CA THR A 122 0.82 -3.10 -10.98
C THR A 122 -0.27 -4.15 -10.88
N ASP A 123 -0.24 -4.93 -9.81
CA ASP A 123 -1.37 -5.78 -9.40
C ASP A 123 -2.32 -5.06 -8.44
N ASN A 124 -1.91 -3.92 -7.87
CA ASN A 124 -2.61 -3.16 -6.83
C ASN A 124 -2.78 -1.68 -7.25
N PRO A 125 -3.69 -1.36 -8.20
CA PRO A 125 -3.85 0.01 -8.68
C PRO A 125 -4.48 0.93 -7.62
N ALA A 126 -4.04 2.20 -7.61
CA ALA A 126 -4.68 3.24 -6.80
C ALA A 126 -6.00 3.73 -7.43
N SER A 127 -6.03 3.80 -8.76
CA SER A 127 -7.18 4.28 -9.54
C SER A 127 -8.27 3.21 -9.65
N LEU A 128 -9.52 3.65 -9.48
CA LEU A 128 -10.69 2.81 -9.70
C LEU A 128 -11.08 2.81 -11.19
N GLY A 129 -11.70 1.72 -11.64
CA GLY A 129 -12.25 1.61 -13.01
C GLY A 129 -11.23 1.30 -14.11
N CYS A 130 -9.95 1.04 -13.78
CA CYS A 130 -8.94 0.67 -14.77
C CYS A 130 -9.31 -0.61 -15.53
N GLU A 131 -9.18 -0.59 -16.85
CA GLU A 131 -9.30 -1.80 -17.66
C GLU A 131 -8.09 -2.73 -17.43
N VAL A 132 -8.34 -4.04 -17.46
CA VAL A 132 -7.27 -5.03 -17.52
C VAL A 132 -6.48 -4.84 -18.81
N LEU A 133 -5.16 -4.66 -18.71
CA LEU A 133 -4.23 -4.53 -19.84
C LEU A 133 -4.13 -5.87 -20.59
N GLN A 134 -5.12 -6.18 -21.44
CA GLN A 134 -5.12 -7.39 -22.26
C GLN A 134 -4.66 -7.04 -23.68
N PHE A 135 -3.35 -7.22 -23.93
CA PHE A 135 -2.76 -7.06 -25.26
C PHE A 135 -2.88 -8.36 -26.08
N ASN A 136 -4.08 -8.66 -26.58
CA ASN A 136 -4.24 -9.73 -27.58
C ASN A 136 -5.28 -9.37 -28.65
N ALA A 137 -4.89 -9.50 -29.92
CA ALA A 137 -5.54 -8.91 -31.08
C ALA A 137 -6.86 -9.58 -31.54
N THR A 138 -7.49 -10.45 -30.74
CA THR A 138 -8.73 -11.15 -31.15
C THR A 138 -9.54 -11.75 -30.00
N ALA A 139 -9.48 -11.19 -28.79
CA ALA A 139 -10.29 -11.71 -27.68
C ALA A 139 -11.71 -11.12 -27.69
N LYS A 140 -12.70 -11.87 -28.20
CA LYS A 140 -14.14 -11.56 -28.08
C LYS A 140 -14.71 -11.78 -26.66
N VAL A 141 -13.88 -12.21 -25.70
CA VAL A 141 -14.32 -12.73 -24.39
C VAL A 141 -13.67 -11.94 -23.26
N ASN A 142 -14.51 -11.39 -22.38
CA ASN A 142 -14.09 -10.73 -21.15
C ASN A 142 -13.31 -11.73 -20.25
N PRO A 143 -12.05 -11.45 -19.88
CA PRO A 143 -11.20 -12.36 -19.11
C PRO A 143 -11.64 -12.55 -17.65
N LEU A 144 -12.63 -11.75 -17.19
CA LEU A 144 -13.31 -11.87 -15.90
C LEU A 144 -14.60 -12.70 -15.99
N ALA A 145 -15.04 -13.11 -17.20
CA ALA A 145 -16.23 -13.93 -17.39
C ALA A 145 -16.15 -15.28 -16.65
N ALA A 146 -14.94 -15.87 -16.60
CA ALA A 146 -14.69 -17.12 -15.87
C ALA A 146 -14.67 -16.95 -14.33
N ARG A 147 -14.78 -15.72 -13.81
CA ARG A 147 -14.90 -15.43 -12.38
C ARG A 147 -16.34 -15.17 -11.94
N LYS A 148 -17.28 -15.10 -12.87
CA LYS A 148 -18.70 -15.10 -12.51
C LYS A 148 -19.07 -16.51 -12.08
N GLN A 149 -19.68 -16.65 -10.91
CA GLN A 149 -20.27 -17.93 -10.50
C GLN A 149 -21.46 -18.32 -11.42
N ASP A 150 -22.10 -17.34 -12.08
CA ASP A 150 -23.14 -17.53 -13.09
C ASP A 150 -23.00 -16.51 -14.26
N PRO A 151 -23.23 -16.90 -15.53
CA PRO A 151 -23.11 -16.00 -16.70
C PRO A 151 -23.87 -14.66 -16.59
N ASP A 152 -25.01 -14.65 -15.88
CA ASP A 152 -25.90 -13.49 -15.76
C ASP A 152 -25.46 -12.49 -14.67
N ASN A 153 -24.39 -12.78 -13.92
CA ASN A 153 -23.87 -11.84 -12.92
C ASN A 153 -23.36 -10.57 -13.61
N LEU A 154 -24.07 -9.45 -13.48
CA LEU A 154 -23.64 -8.15 -13.99
C LEU A 154 -22.56 -7.57 -13.05
N PHE A 155 -21.45 -7.08 -13.62
CA PHE A 155 -20.53 -6.24 -12.88
C PHE A 155 -21.19 -4.86 -12.76
N THR A 156 -21.85 -4.61 -11.63
CA THR A 156 -22.50 -3.34 -11.34
C THR A 156 -21.46 -2.30 -10.95
N GLU A 157 -21.64 -1.10 -11.50
CA GLU A 157 -21.03 0.13 -11.04
C GLU A 157 -21.36 0.35 -9.55
N ALA A 158 -20.37 0.75 -8.75
CA ALA A 158 -20.61 1.19 -7.39
C ALA A 158 -21.43 2.49 -7.44
N VAL A 159 -22.73 2.36 -7.16
CA VAL A 159 -23.64 3.47 -6.84
C VAL A 159 -23.59 3.67 -5.33
N GLU A 160 -23.37 4.92 -4.93
CA GLU A 160 -23.29 5.37 -3.54
C GLU A 160 -24.62 5.10 -2.81
N VAL A 161 -24.54 4.54 -1.59
CA VAL A 161 -25.65 4.43 -0.66
C VAL A 161 -25.41 5.45 0.44
N ASP A 162 -26.34 6.39 0.60
CA ASP A 162 -26.36 7.34 1.72
C ASP A 162 -26.50 6.58 3.04
N LEU A 163 -25.46 6.62 3.87
CA LEU A 163 -25.50 6.19 5.26
C LEU A 163 -25.71 7.43 6.15
N ASP A 164 -26.97 7.74 6.44
CA ASP A 164 -27.36 8.78 7.40
C ASP A 164 -27.03 8.30 8.83
N PHE A 165 -25.98 8.88 9.41
CA PHE A 165 -25.54 8.66 10.80
C PHE A 165 -26.04 9.77 11.72
N THR A 166 -27.36 9.96 11.78
CA THR A 166 -27.94 10.76 12.86
C THR A 166 -27.78 9.99 14.20
N PRO A 167 -27.15 10.56 15.24
CA PRO A 167 -26.84 9.82 16.46
C PRO A 167 -28.08 9.67 17.34
N GLU A 168 -28.60 8.45 17.45
CA GLU A 168 -29.53 8.08 18.52
C GLU A 168 -28.75 7.48 19.71
N GLN A 169 -29.21 7.82 20.91
CA GLN A 169 -28.53 7.79 22.20
C GLN A 169 -28.03 6.42 22.73
N PRO A 170 -27.15 6.43 23.75
CA PRO A 170 -26.28 5.30 24.09
C PRO A 170 -27.00 4.21 24.89
N GLY A 171 -26.78 2.95 24.49
CA GLY A 171 -27.31 1.79 25.20
C GLY A 171 -26.58 0.49 24.87
N ALA A 172 -25.63 0.15 25.75
CA ALA A 172 -24.97 -1.16 25.92
C ALA A 172 -23.92 -1.56 24.87
N THR A 173 -22.69 -1.72 25.37
CA THR A 173 -21.59 -2.49 24.78
C THR A 173 -22.03 -3.94 24.57
N ALA A 174 -22.58 -4.22 23.41
CA ALA A 174 -22.89 -5.58 22.97
C ALA A 174 -21.95 -5.87 21.80
N GLY A 175 -21.21 -6.99 21.87
CA GLY A 175 -20.23 -7.35 20.85
C GLY A 175 -20.86 -7.42 19.45
N LEU A 176 -20.04 -7.42 18.40
CA LEU A 176 -20.51 -7.52 17.01
C LEU A 176 -21.48 -8.69 16.83
N ALA A 177 -21.20 -9.83 17.47
CA ALA A 177 -22.06 -11.01 17.51
C ALA A 177 -23.45 -10.74 18.15
N ASP A 178 -23.52 -9.93 19.21
CA ASP A 178 -24.79 -9.59 19.89
C ASP A 178 -25.62 -8.59 19.08
N SER A 179 -24.94 -7.66 18.40
CA SER A 179 -25.58 -6.70 17.49
C SER A 179 -26.20 -7.42 16.29
N ILE A 180 -25.51 -8.44 15.77
CA ILE A 180 -25.99 -9.30 14.68
C ILE A 180 -27.16 -10.18 15.15
N LYS A 181 -27.07 -10.83 16.32
CA LYS A 181 -28.21 -11.55 16.91
C LYS A 181 -29.44 -10.66 17.10
N ARG A 182 -29.25 -9.40 17.50
CA ARG A 182 -30.34 -8.42 17.65
C ARG A 182 -30.96 -8.00 16.32
N LEU A 183 -30.16 -7.84 15.26
CA LEU A 183 -30.67 -7.53 13.93
C LEU A 183 -31.51 -8.70 13.37
N PHE A 184 -31.01 -9.93 13.47
CA PHE A 184 -31.73 -11.10 12.96
C PHE A 184 -32.99 -11.43 13.78
N SER A 185 -32.97 -11.27 15.11
CA SER A 185 -34.17 -11.45 15.93
C SER A 185 -35.24 -10.37 15.72
N ARG A 186 -34.87 -9.18 15.22
CA ARG A 186 -35.84 -8.18 14.72
C ARG A 186 -36.42 -8.57 13.36
N GLN A 187 -35.61 -9.13 12.46
CA GLN A 187 -36.06 -9.56 11.14
C GLN A 187 -36.96 -10.80 11.18
N ALA A 188 -36.68 -11.77 12.05
CA ALA A 188 -37.53 -12.93 12.30
C ALA A 188 -38.93 -12.55 12.84
N LYS A 189 -39.07 -11.40 13.52
CA LYS A 189 -40.37 -10.88 13.99
C LYS A 189 -41.16 -10.15 12.90
N ALA A 190 -40.52 -9.73 11.81
CA ALA A 190 -41.13 -8.92 10.75
C ALA A 190 -41.69 -9.77 9.59
N GLU A 191 -41.26 -11.03 9.43
CA GLU A 191 -41.70 -11.91 8.34
C GLU A 191 -42.26 -13.24 8.83
N THR A 192 -43.57 -13.30 9.09
CA THR A 192 -44.28 -14.58 9.24
C THR A 192 -44.42 -15.26 7.89
N GLY A 193 -43.44 -16.11 7.50
CA GLY A 193 -43.64 -17.02 6.37
C GLY A 193 -42.42 -17.54 5.59
N ASN A 194 -41.18 -17.18 5.96
CA ASN A 194 -39.99 -17.55 5.16
C ASN A 194 -38.89 -18.31 5.96
N ASP A 195 -39.25 -18.85 7.12
CA ASP A 195 -38.37 -19.30 8.22
C ASP A 195 -37.18 -20.19 7.83
N ALA A 196 -37.34 -21.16 6.91
CA ALA A 196 -36.30 -22.17 6.71
C ALA A 196 -35.09 -21.70 5.89
N ARG A 197 -35.26 -20.71 4.98
CA ARG A 197 -34.18 -20.27 4.06
C ARG A 197 -33.25 -19.22 4.66
N PHE A 198 -33.70 -18.53 5.71
CA PHE A 198 -32.91 -17.49 6.38
C PHE A 198 -32.15 -18.00 7.61
N SER A 199 -32.50 -19.19 8.12
CA SER A 199 -31.77 -19.87 9.21
C SER A 199 -30.31 -20.13 8.84
N ASP A 200 -30.06 -20.72 7.66
CA ASP A 200 -28.70 -21.09 7.24
C ASP A 200 -27.81 -19.86 7.00
N VAL A 201 -28.39 -18.77 6.47
CA VAL A 201 -27.69 -17.50 6.27
C VAL A 201 -27.40 -16.83 7.61
N GLN A 202 -28.35 -16.86 8.55
CA GLN A 202 -28.16 -16.33 9.89
C GLN A 202 -27.05 -17.07 10.64
N ASP A 203 -27.01 -18.40 10.57
CA ASP A 203 -25.97 -19.21 11.20
C ASP A 203 -24.60 -18.94 10.58
N ALA A 204 -24.51 -18.82 9.24
CA ALA A 204 -23.27 -18.48 8.56
C ALA A 204 -22.76 -17.08 8.97
N VAL A 205 -23.65 -16.08 9.03
CA VAL A 205 -23.28 -14.73 9.46
C VAL A 205 -22.88 -14.70 10.94
N GLN A 206 -23.53 -15.48 11.80
CA GLN A 206 -23.17 -15.62 13.21
C GLN A 206 -21.78 -16.23 13.39
N ILE A 207 -21.44 -17.26 12.59
CA ILE A 207 -20.11 -17.87 12.59
C ILE A 207 -19.05 -16.86 12.15
N ILE A 208 -19.31 -16.11 11.07
CA ILE A 208 -18.40 -15.06 10.59
C ILE A 208 -18.20 -13.98 11.65
N ALA A 209 -19.29 -13.52 12.29
CA ALA A 209 -19.22 -12.52 13.36
C ALA A 209 -18.35 -13.00 14.54
N THR A 210 -18.53 -14.25 14.95
CA THR A 210 -17.75 -14.86 16.03
C THR A 210 -16.27 -14.99 15.64
N GLN A 211 -15.99 -15.35 14.39
CA GLN A 211 -14.63 -15.46 13.88
C GLN A 211 -13.93 -14.09 13.77
N VAL A 212 -14.65 -13.06 13.32
CA VAL A 212 -14.12 -11.68 13.24
C VAL A 212 -13.84 -11.13 14.64
N GLN A 213 -14.71 -11.40 15.61
CA GLN A 213 -14.49 -11.02 17.00
C GLN A 213 -13.26 -11.73 17.60
N SER A 214 -13.17 -13.05 17.40
CA SER A 214 -12.00 -13.85 17.82
C SER A 214 -10.70 -13.36 17.17
N LEU A 215 -10.73 -12.99 15.89
CA LEU A 215 -9.58 -12.41 15.19
C LEU A 215 -9.19 -11.05 15.78
N GLY A 216 -10.16 -10.21 16.15
CA GLY A 216 -9.92 -8.93 16.83
C GLY A 216 -9.27 -9.10 18.21
N ASP A 217 -9.71 -10.09 18.98
CA ASP A 217 -9.14 -10.43 20.29
C ASP A 217 -7.70 -10.95 20.14
N GLN A 218 -7.46 -11.85 19.17
CA GLN A 218 -6.12 -12.36 18.85
C GLN A 218 -5.18 -11.27 18.37
N PHE A 219 -5.67 -10.34 17.54
CA PHE A 219 -4.90 -9.20 17.07
C PHE A 219 -4.51 -8.27 18.21
N THR A 220 -5.45 -7.96 19.10
CA THR A 220 -5.20 -7.14 20.30
C THR A 220 -4.20 -7.81 21.24
N ALA A 221 -4.30 -9.12 21.44
CA ALA A 221 -3.33 -9.90 22.21
C ALA A 221 -1.94 -9.90 21.56
N GLY A 222 -1.87 -9.98 20.23
CA GLY A 222 -0.63 -9.86 19.46
C GLY A 222 0.03 -8.50 19.63
N LEU A 223 -0.74 -7.40 19.54
CA LEU A 223 -0.22 -6.05 19.77
C LEU A 223 0.31 -5.86 21.19
N ASN A 224 -0.40 -6.39 22.20
CA ASN A 224 0.07 -6.35 23.59
C ASN A 224 1.37 -7.14 23.77
N THR A 225 1.49 -8.30 23.11
CA THR A 225 2.72 -9.10 23.13
C THR A 225 3.90 -8.33 22.53
N ILE A 226 3.70 -7.69 21.37
CA ILE A 226 4.72 -6.87 20.71
C ILE A 226 5.12 -5.68 21.60
N ASN A 227 4.17 -4.99 22.21
CA ASN A 227 4.45 -3.86 23.10
C ASN A 227 5.27 -4.30 24.32
N ASN A 228 4.95 -5.46 24.91
CA ASN A 228 5.72 -6.01 26.03
C ASN A 228 7.14 -6.39 25.62
N GLN A 229 7.31 -7.05 24.46
CA GLN A 229 8.63 -7.38 23.93
C GLN A 229 9.46 -6.13 23.62
N LEU A 230 8.83 -5.07 23.11
CA LEU A 230 9.51 -3.80 22.85
C LEU A 230 9.98 -3.13 24.15
N ALA A 231 9.15 -3.16 25.20
CA ALA A 231 9.53 -2.64 26.51
C ALA A 231 10.71 -3.43 27.12
N GLU A 232 10.67 -4.76 27.01
CA GLU A 232 11.74 -5.65 27.48
C GLU A 232 13.05 -5.43 26.71
N PHE A 233 12.98 -5.32 25.37
CA PHE A 233 14.14 -5.03 24.54
C PHE A 233 14.78 -3.68 24.89
N LYS A 234 13.96 -2.67 25.16
CA LYS A 234 14.45 -1.35 25.61
C LYS A 234 15.17 -1.45 26.96
N ALA A 235 14.61 -2.19 27.92
CA ALA A 235 15.25 -2.39 29.22
C ALA A 235 16.61 -3.12 29.09
N GLN A 236 16.69 -4.13 28.22
CA GLN A 236 17.95 -4.83 27.93
C GLN A 236 18.98 -3.90 27.28
N ALA A 237 18.56 -3.01 26.37
CA ALA A 237 19.45 -2.02 25.77
C ALA A 237 20.03 -1.06 26.83
N ASP A 238 19.17 -0.53 27.71
CA ASP A 238 19.60 0.36 28.80
C ASP A 238 20.57 -0.33 29.76
N GLU A 239 20.36 -1.63 30.06
CA GLU A 239 21.25 -2.42 30.90
C GLU A 239 22.61 -2.67 30.23
N ARG A 240 22.61 -2.98 28.92
CA ARG A 240 23.85 -3.15 28.16
C ARG A 240 24.65 -1.86 28.07
N ASP A 241 24.00 -0.72 27.90
CA ASP A 241 24.67 0.58 27.90
C ASP A 241 25.31 0.90 29.25
N LYS A 242 24.65 0.58 30.36
CA LYS A 242 25.24 0.70 31.71
C LYS A 242 26.45 -0.22 31.88
N ALA A 243 26.33 -1.48 31.48
CA ALA A 243 27.43 -2.44 31.57
C ALA A 243 28.63 -2.01 30.70
N PHE A 244 28.36 -1.52 29.48
CA PHE A 244 29.39 -1.01 28.58
C PHE A 244 30.11 0.19 29.17
N ASN A 245 29.37 1.18 29.69
CA ASN A 245 29.97 2.37 30.31
C ASN A 245 30.78 2.01 31.56
N THR A 246 30.30 1.04 32.36
CA THR A 246 31.03 0.52 33.52
C THR A 246 32.35 -0.13 33.11
N LEU A 247 32.33 -0.99 32.08
CA LEU A 247 33.53 -1.64 31.56
C LEU A 247 34.52 -0.62 30.99
N LYS A 248 34.03 0.33 30.20
CA LYS A 248 34.84 1.42 29.63
C LYS A 248 35.54 2.21 30.74
N HIS A 249 34.80 2.62 31.76
CA HIS A 249 35.36 3.34 32.91
C HIS A 249 36.38 2.49 33.67
N GLY A 250 36.13 1.18 33.84
CA GLY A 250 37.09 0.26 34.45
C GLY A 250 38.40 0.17 33.67
N LEU A 251 38.32 0.07 32.33
CA LEU A 251 39.48 0.03 31.45
C LEU A 251 40.26 1.35 31.47
N GLU A 252 39.56 2.49 31.41
CA GLU A 252 40.20 3.83 31.45
C GLU A 252 40.95 4.08 32.76
N ASN A 253 40.50 3.49 33.87
CA ASN A 253 41.11 3.66 35.19
C ASN A 253 42.05 2.52 35.61
N THR A 254 42.27 1.52 34.76
CA THR A 254 43.24 0.45 35.04
C THR A 254 44.63 0.90 34.58
N PRO A 255 45.60 1.14 35.50
CA PRO A 255 46.93 1.54 35.09
C PRO A 255 47.64 0.40 34.34
N ALA A 256 48.19 0.71 33.17
CA ALA A 256 48.88 -0.26 32.31
C ALA A 256 50.24 -0.73 32.85
N PHE A 257 50.71 -0.18 33.98
CA PHE A 257 52.04 -0.44 34.53
C PHE A 257 52.01 -0.46 36.06
N SER A 258 52.80 -1.34 36.68
CA SER A 258 53.03 -1.32 38.12
C SER A 258 53.88 -0.11 38.52
N ALA A 259 53.42 0.66 39.50
CA ALA A 259 54.18 1.79 40.03
C ALA A 259 55.52 1.30 40.60
N ARG A 260 56.62 1.90 40.15
CA ARG A 260 57.97 1.62 40.69
C ARG A 260 57.97 1.90 42.20
N PRO A 261 58.51 1.01 43.05
CA PRO A 261 58.61 1.27 44.48
C PRO A 261 59.27 2.62 44.74
N PRO A 262 58.78 3.40 45.72
CA PRO A 262 59.37 4.68 46.06
C PRO A 262 60.86 4.50 46.39
N ALA A 263 61.70 5.35 45.80
CA ALA A 263 63.13 5.34 46.06
C ALA A 263 63.38 5.65 47.53
N THR A 264 64.00 4.73 48.27
CA THR A 264 64.36 4.86 49.69
C THR A 264 65.58 5.76 49.93
N GLY A 265 65.94 6.60 48.96
CA GLY A 265 67.15 7.42 49.00
C GLY A 265 66.95 8.76 49.71
N GLY A 266 67.47 8.88 50.93
CA GLY A 266 67.95 10.17 51.45
C GLY A 266 67.14 10.83 52.56
N GLY A 267 66.92 10.14 53.68
CA GLY A 267 66.61 10.81 54.95
C GLY A 267 67.84 11.55 55.50
N GLY A 268 68.13 12.73 54.97
CA GLY A 268 68.73 13.88 55.65
C GLY A 268 70.05 13.81 56.46
N THR A 269 70.70 12.66 56.67
CA THR A 269 71.91 12.58 57.54
C THR A 269 72.91 11.50 57.14
N ALA A 270 73.14 11.26 55.85
CA ALA A 270 74.22 10.38 55.40
C ALA A 270 75.26 11.18 54.60
N ASP A 271 76.46 11.29 55.16
CA ASP A 271 77.63 11.91 54.53
C ASP A 271 77.86 11.33 53.14
N ILE A 272 77.81 12.19 52.13
CA ILE A 272 78.21 11.86 50.77
C ILE A 272 79.73 11.73 50.77
N LYS A 273 80.24 10.50 50.90
CA LYS A 273 81.61 10.18 50.53
C LYS A 273 81.63 9.81 49.05
N THR A 274 82.11 10.72 48.22
CA THR A 274 82.60 10.39 46.88
C THR A 274 83.95 9.72 47.02
N ASP A 275 84.05 8.45 46.63
CA ASP A 275 85.33 7.82 46.34
C ASP A 275 85.64 8.05 44.86
N CYS A 276 86.82 8.63 44.63
CA CYS A 276 87.50 8.72 43.36
C CYS A 276 88.11 7.37 42.99
#